data_AF-A0A2G4FSW7-F1
#
_entry.id   AF-A0A2G4FSW7-F1
#
_cell.length_a   1.000
_cell.length_b   1.000
_cell.length_c   1.000
_cell.angle_alpha   90.00
_cell.angle_beta   90.00
_cell.angle_gamma   90.00
#
_symmetry.space_group_name_H-M   'P 1'
#
loop_
_entity.id
_entity.type
_entity.pdbx_description
1 polymer ?
#
loop_
_entity_poly.entity_id
_entity_poly.type
_entity_poly.pdbx_seq_one_letter_code
_entity_poly.pdbx_strand_id
1 'polypeptide(L)'
;MTTDRVTPNRMFRALLGFTAAQVTLVLGAAFIMQQFVWTDPASAGAVRASAWLAVIVQTFTFAIALLVARTQVIAGWGLGVLLRFATVAFWAVLGAKALGLPSTPALMSLVVFYFVSTVIEPIFLNAH
;
A
#
# COMPACT_ATOMS: atom_id res chain seq x y z
N MET A 1 -9.67 4.03 35.34
CA MET A 1 -9.06 4.50 34.09
C MET A 1 -7.83 3.62 33.81
N THR A 2 -8.06 2.43 33.26
CA THR A 2 -7.00 1.48 32.91
C THR A 2 -6.36 1.97 31.62
N THR A 3 -5.10 2.36 31.68
CA THR A 3 -4.29 2.58 30.48
C THR A 3 -4.08 1.22 29.85
N ASP A 4 -4.97 0.83 28.93
CA ASP A 4 -4.82 -0.35 28.09
C ASP A 4 -3.58 -0.16 27.22
N ARG A 5 -2.42 -0.50 27.79
CA ARG A 5 -1.19 -0.70 27.03
C ARG A 5 -1.46 -1.90 26.16
N VAL A 6 -1.94 -1.65 24.94
CA VAL A 6 -1.85 -2.61 23.84
C VAL A 6 -0.42 -3.14 23.87
N THR A 7 -0.26 -4.37 24.34
CA THR A 7 1.06 -5.02 24.47
C THR A 7 1.75 -4.98 23.11
N PRO A 8 3.08 -4.77 23.02
CA PRO A 8 3.82 -4.75 21.75
C PRO A 8 3.43 -5.90 20.79
N ASN A 9 3.09 -7.06 21.36
CA ASN A 9 2.60 -8.24 20.65
C ASN A 9 1.33 -8.02 19.82
N ARG A 10 0.41 -7.15 20.26
CA ARG A 10 -0.85 -6.86 19.52
C ARG A 10 -0.59 -5.97 18.31
N MET A 11 0.22 -4.92 18.46
CA MET A 11 0.62 -4.04 17.35
C MET A 11 1.45 -4.80 16.31
N PHE A 12 2.33 -5.69 16.76
CA PHE A 12 3.10 -6.56 15.88
C PHE A 12 2.20 -7.52 15.08
N ARG A 13 1.18 -8.12 15.71
CA ARG A 13 0.20 -8.98 15.01
C ARG A 13 -0.65 -8.20 14.02
N ALA A 14 -1.06 -6.96 14.35
CA ALA A 14 -1.77 -6.06 13.46
C ALA A 14 -0.96 -5.79 12.19
N LEU A 15 0.30 -5.38 12.37
CA LEU A 15 1.21 -5.06 11.29
C LEU A 15 1.49 -6.29 10.42
N LEU A 16 1.74 -7.45 11.02
CA LEU A 16 1.95 -8.70 10.28
C LEU A 16 0.69 -9.12 9.51
N GLY A 17 -0.48 -9.06 10.14
CA GLY A 17 -1.76 -9.42 9.52
C GLY A 17 -2.08 -8.53 8.32
N PHE A 18 -1.95 -7.21 8.51
CA PHE A 18 -2.09 -6.25 7.42
C PHE A 18 -1.06 -6.50 6.32
N THR A 19 0.19 -6.78 6.69
CA THR A 19 1.27 -7.01 5.72
C THR A 19 1.04 -8.26 4.88
N ALA A 20 0.61 -9.36 5.49
CA ALA A 20 0.27 -10.57 4.78
C ALA A 20 -0.94 -10.36 3.84
N ALA A 21 -1.98 -9.66 4.33
CA ALA A 21 -3.19 -9.40 3.55
C ALA A 21 -2.92 -8.49 2.34
N GLN A 22 -2.19 -7.37 2.54
CA GLN A 22 -1.85 -6.46 1.44
C GLN A 22 -0.95 -7.14 0.41
N VAL A 23 0.03 -7.94 0.84
CA VAL A 23 0.93 -8.64 -0.10
C VAL A 23 0.12 -9.64 -0.93
N THR A 24 -0.77 -10.40 -0.29
CA THR A 24 -1.64 -11.35 -0.99
C THR A 24 -2.52 -10.65 -2.02
N LEU A 25 -3.16 -9.53 -1.64
CA LEU A 25 -4.00 -8.75 -2.54
C LEU A 25 -3.23 -8.12 -3.70
N VAL A 26 -2.08 -7.50 -3.41
CA VAL A 26 -1.25 -6.85 -4.44
C VAL A 26 -0.69 -7.88 -5.41
N LEU A 27 -0.23 -9.04 -4.93
CA LEU A 27 0.25 -10.12 -5.79
C LEU A 27 -0.88 -10.72 -6.64
N GLY A 28 -2.06 -10.93 -6.06
CA GLY A 28 -3.24 -11.39 -6.79
C GLY A 28 -3.67 -10.40 -7.88
N ALA A 29 -3.75 -9.11 -7.55
CA ALA A 29 -4.07 -8.05 -8.51
C ALA A 29 -3.00 -7.93 -9.59
N ALA A 30 -1.71 -7.98 -9.23
CA ALA A 30 -0.60 -7.93 -10.18
C ALA A 30 -0.63 -9.11 -11.14
N PHE A 31 -0.92 -10.32 -10.63
CA PHE A 31 -1.09 -11.51 -11.45
C PHE A 31 -2.23 -11.35 -12.45
N ILE A 32 -3.42 -10.93 -12.00
CA ILE A 32 -4.58 -10.68 -12.88
C ILE A 32 -4.23 -9.64 -13.95
N MET A 33 -3.61 -8.52 -13.56
CA MET A 33 -3.22 -7.46 -14.50
C MET A 33 -2.24 -7.96 -15.56
N GLN A 34 -1.26 -8.77 -15.17
CA GLN A 34 -0.26 -9.34 -16.10
C GLN A 34 -0.86 -10.39 -17.04
N GLN A 35 -1.87 -11.15 -16.59
CA GLN A 35 -2.49 -12.17 -17.43
C GLN A 35 -3.52 -11.60 -18.41
N PHE A 36 -4.27 -10.57 -18.02
CA PHE A 36 -5.45 -10.15 -18.78
C PHE A 36 -5.36 -8.77 -19.42
N VAL A 37 -4.44 -7.91 -18.98
CA VAL A 37 -4.48 -6.50 -19.41
C VAL A 37 -3.10 -5.98 -19.86
N TRP A 38 -2.01 -6.41 -19.24
CA TRP A 38 -0.64 -6.06 -19.59
C TRP A 38 0.19 -7.31 -19.83
N THR A 39 -0.05 -7.97 -20.96
CA THR A 39 0.52 -9.27 -21.32
C THR A 39 1.93 -9.19 -21.88
N ASP A 40 2.40 -7.99 -22.25
CA ASP A 40 3.75 -7.80 -22.75
C ASP A 40 4.80 -7.75 -21.61
N PRO A 41 6.04 -8.22 -21.84
CA PRO A 41 7.06 -8.31 -20.79
C PRO A 41 7.46 -6.96 -20.15
N ALA A 42 7.44 -5.88 -20.94
CA ALA A 42 7.84 -4.56 -20.46
C ALA A 42 6.80 -4.00 -19.48
N SER A 43 5.52 -4.09 -19.84
CA SER A 43 4.42 -3.72 -18.96
C SER A 43 4.33 -4.61 -17.73
N ALA A 44 4.57 -5.92 -17.85
CA ALA A 44 4.64 -6.81 -16.70
C ALA A 44 5.78 -6.44 -15.73
N GLY A 45 6.91 -5.93 -16.24
CA GLY A 45 7.96 -5.31 -15.43
C GLY A 45 7.47 -4.10 -14.64
N ALA A 46 6.75 -3.19 -15.29
CA ALA A 46 6.18 -2.01 -14.64
C ALA A 46 5.15 -2.35 -13.55
N VAL A 47 4.26 -3.32 -13.81
CA VAL A 47 3.28 -3.80 -12.82
C VAL A 47 3.98 -4.37 -11.59
N ARG A 48 5.04 -5.17 -11.76
CA ARG A 48 5.82 -5.72 -10.63
C ARG A 48 6.54 -4.65 -9.84
N ALA A 49 7.14 -3.66 -10.51
CA ALA A 49 7.81 -2.55 -9.84
C ALA A 49 6.82 -1.74 -8.98
N SER A 50 5.64 -1.43 -9.54
CA SER A 50 4.56 -0.76 -8.82
C SER A 50 4.02 -1.58 -7.65
N ALA A 51 3.94 -2.91 -7.79
CA ALA A 51 3.52 -3.80 -6.71
C ALA A 51 4.46 -3.73 -5.51
N TRP A 52 5.78 -3.79 -5.75
CA TRP A 52 6.78 -3.65 -4.70
C TRP A 52 6.72 -2.29 -4.01
N LEU A 53 6.63 -1.22 -4.79
CA LEU A 53 6.49 0.13 -4.25
C LEU A 53 5.23 0.27 -3.39
N ALA A 54 4.10 -0.27 -3.86
CA ALA A 54 2.84 -0.24 -3.15
C ALA A 54 2.97 -0.95 -1.80
N VAL A 55 3.49 -2.19 -1.77
CA VAL A 55 3.70 -2.95 -0.52
C VAL A 55 4.58 -2.19 0.47
N ILE A 56 5.70 -1.62 0.02
CA ILE A 56 6.61 -0.85 0.88
C ILE A 56 5.86 0.34 1.50
N VAL A 57 5.31 1.21 0.66
CA VAL A 57 4.65 2.44 1.11
C VAL A 57 3.46 2.15 2.00
N GLN A 58 2.68 1.13 1.65
CA GLN A 58 1.46 0.79 2.36
C GLN A 58 1.75 0.16 3.73
N THR A 59 2.83 -0.62 3.86
CA THR A 59 3.35 -1.09 5.15
C THR A 59 3.78 0.08 6.05
N PHE A 60 4.56 1.02 5.50
CA PHE A 60 5.00 2.20 6.24
C PHE A 60 3.82 3.08 6.66
N THR A 61 2.87 3.28 5.74
CA THR A 61 1.65 4.06 6.01
C THR A 61 0.86 3.46 7.16
N PHE A 62 0.64 2.15 7.14
CA PHE A 62 -0.11 1.45 8.19
C PHE A 62 0.63 1.46 9.53
N ALA A 63 1.95 1.31 9.52
CA ALA A 63 2.77 1.43 10.73
C ALA A 63 2.64 2.84 11.36
N ILE A 64 2.65 3.90 10.55
CA ILE A 64 2.43 5.26 11.03
C ILE A 64 0.99 5.43 11.52
N ALA A 65 0.01 4.89 10.80
CA ALA A 65 -1.40 4.94 11.20
C ALA A 65 -1.61 4.29 12.57
N LEU A 66 -0.99 3.13 12.85
CA LEU A 66 -1.03 2.49 14.18
C LEU A 66 -0.45 3.37 15.29
N LEU A 67 0.54 4.22 14.99
CA LEU A 67 1.15 5.13 15.96
C LEU A 67 0.29 6.40 16.16
N VAL A 68 -0.29 6.94 15.10
CA VAL A 68 -1.00 8.25 15.09
C VAL A 68 -2.49 8.13 15.38
N ALA A 69 -3.16 7.07 14.90
CA ALA A 69 -4.61 6.87 15.08
C ALA A 69 -5.01 6.70 16.56
N ARG A 70 -4.04 6.44 17.45
CA ARG A 70 -4.27 6.37 18.91
C ARG A 70 -4.76 7.69 19.50
N THR A 71 -4.40 8.82 18.88
CA THR A 71 -4.74 10.15 19.38
C THR A 71 -5.66 10.90 18.42
N GLN A 72 -5.46 10.77 17.10
CA GLN A 72 -6.28 11.43 16.09
C GLN A 72 -6.46 10.57 14.83
N VAL A 73 -7.61 9.89 14.76
CA VAL A 73 -7.99 9.02 13.63
C VAL A 73 -7.97 9.76 12.30
N ILE A 74 -8.53 10.98 12.25
CA ILE A 74 -8.58 11.80 11.03
C ILE A 74 -7.17 12.17 10.54
N ALA A 75 -6.26 12.52 11.45
CA ALA A 75 -4.88 12.86 11.12
C ALA A 75 -4.10 11.65 10.58
N GLY A 76 -4.28 10.46 11.18
CA GLY A 76 -3.68 9.22 10.70
C GLY A 76 -4.15 8.85 9.28
N TRP A 77 -5.45 8.99 9.03
CA TRP A 77 -6.05 8.75 7.72
C TRP A 77 -5.56 9.75 6.67
N GLY A 78 -5.59 11.05 7.00
CA GLY A 78 -5.12 12.12 6.12
C GLY A 78 -3.65 11.97 5.74
N LEU A 79 -2.80 11.60 6.70
CA LEU A 79 -1.38 11.37 6.44
C LEU A 79 -1.14 10.17 5.51
N GLY A 80 -1.91 9.10 5.66
CA GLY A 80 -1.85 7.96 4.75
C GLY A 80 -2.31 8.28 3.34
N VAL A 81 -3.34 9.13 3.19
CA VAL A 81 -3.78 9.61 1.87
C VAL A 81 -2.70 10.48 1.22
N LEU A 82 -2.11 11.43 1.96
CA LEU A 82 -1.03 12.29 1.46
C LEU A 82 0.19 11.49 1.00
N LEU A 83 0.60 10.46 1.77
CA LEU A 83 1.76 9.65 1.41
C LEU A 83 1.52 8.84 0.12
N ARG A 84 0.30 8.36 -0.11
CA ARG A 84 -0.08 7.70 -1.37
C ARG A 84 -0.03 8.65 -2.55
N PHE A 85 -0.63 9.84 -2.43
CA PHE A 85 -0.57 10.84 -3.50
C PHE A 85 0.86 11.30 -3.78
N ALA A 86 1.66 11.52 -2.73
CA ALA A 86 3.07 11.85 -2.87
C ALA A 86 3.84 10.75 -3.61
N THR A 87 3.54 9.47 -3.31
CA THR A 87 4.18 8.35 -4.01
C THR A 87 3.73 8.24 -5.46
N VAL A 88 2.44 8.43 -5.76
CA VAL A 88 1.96 8.47 -7.16
C VAL A 88 2.63 9.61 -7.93
N ALA A 89 2.72 10.80 -7.36
CA ALA A 89 3.40 11.93 -7.98
C ALA A 89 4.89 11.64 -8.21
N PHE A 90 5.57 11.07 -7.21
CA PHE A 90 6.95 10.62 -7.33
C PHE A 90 7.11 9.57 -8.45
N TRP A 91 6.21 8.59 -8.52
CA TRP A 91 6.25 7.53 -9.52
C TRP A 91 6.00 8.07 -10.93
N ALA A 92 5.11 9.06 -11.07
CA ALA A 92 4.77 9.70 -12.33
C ALA A 92 5.89 10.58 -12.89
N VAL A 93 6.56 11.34 -12.01
CA VAL A 93 7.56 12.33 -12.44
C VAL A 93 8.96 11.74 -12.52
N LEU A 94 9.31 10.84 -11.59
CA LEU A 94 10.68 10.36 -11.42
C LEU A 94 10.80 8.84 -11.46
N GLY A 95 10.02 8.12 -10.66
CA GLY A 95 10.24 6.70 -10.40
C GLY A 95 10.15 5.81 -11.64
N ALA A 96 9.04 5.89 -12.39
CA ALA A 96 8.88 5.10 -13.62
C ALA A 96 9.93 5.45 -14.68
N LYS A 97 10.24 6.76 -14.83
CA LYS A 97 11.22 7.26 -15.80
C LYS A 97 12.64 6.82 -15.47
N ALA A 98 13.04 6.90 -14.20
CA ALA A 98 14.36 6.48 -13.73
C ALA A 98 14.62 4.98 -13.96
N LEU A 99 13.56 4.17 -13.94
CA LEU A 99 13.63 2.72 -14.17
C LEU A 99 13.38 2.32 -15.63
N GLY A 100 13.16 3.28 -16.55
CA GLY A 100 12.84 3.00 -17.95
C GLY A 100 11.52 2.24 -18.14
N LEU A 101 10.58 2.36 -17.20
CA LEU A 101 9.32 1.62 -17.21
C LEU A 101 8.27 2.34 -18.05
N PRO A 102 7.39 1.62 -18.77
CA PRO A 102 6.26 2.25 -19.43
C PRO A 102 5.32 2.91 -18.41
N SER A 103 5.07 4.21 -18.57
CA SER A 103 4.37 5.02 -17.56
C SER A 103 2.93 4.58 -17.31
N THR A 104 2.19 4.19 -18.35
CA THR A 104 0.79 3.77 -18.25
C THR A 104 0.61 2.56 -17.34
N PRO A 105 1.24 1.38 -17.59
CA PRO A 105 1.15 0.25 -16.66
C PRO A 105 1.68 0.59 -15.28
N ALA A 106 2.77 1.37 -15.18
CA ALA A 106 3.36 1.73 -13.90
C ALA A 106 2.36 2.51 -13.01
N LEU A 107 1.73 3.55 -13.54
CA LEU A 107 0.81 4.40 -12.79
C LEU A 107 -0.54 3.72 -12.54
N MET A 108 -1.12 3.09 -13.56
CA MET A 108 -2.42 2.45 -13.42
C MET A 108 -2.37 1.31 -12.40
N SER A 109 -1.33 0.47 -12.44
CA SER A 109 -1.15 -0.59 -11.45
C SER A 109 -0.93 -0.04 -10.05
N LEU A 110 -0.11 1.00 -9.87
CA LEU A 110 0.13 1.61 -8.57
C LEU A 110 -1.17 2.15 -7.93
N VAL A 111 -1.99 2.86 -8.73
CA VAL A 111 -3.28 3.39 -8.26
C VAL A 111 -4.23 2.26 -7.87
N VAL A 112 -4.32 1.19 -8.67
CA VAL A 112 -5.12 0.01 -8.36
C VAL A 112 -4.65 -0.66 -7.08
N PHE A 113 -3.34 -0.82 -6.88
CA PHE A 113 -2.80 -1.43 -5.66
C PHE A 113 -3.11 -0.61 -4.42
N TYR A 114 -2.99 0.73 -4.49
CA TYR A 114 -3.39 1.58 -3.38
C TYR A 114 -4.88 1.50 -3.09
N PHE A 115 -5.72 1.52 -4.12
CA PHE A 115 -7.16 1.41 -3.95
C PHE A 115 -7.54 0.09 -3.25
N VAL A 116 -7.08 -1.05 -3.75
CA VAL A 116 -7.38 -2.36 -3.16
C VAL A 116 -6.84 -2.46 -1.73
N SER A 117 -5.67 -1.88 -1.44
CA SER A 117 -5.11 -1.86 -0.10
C SER A 117 -5.90 -0.96 0.87
N THR A 118 -6.43 0.17 0.40
CA THR A 118 -7.28 1.04 1.24
C THR A 118 -8.61 0.39 1.60
N VAL A 119 -9.14 -0.52 0.79
CA VAL A 119 -10.39 -1.23 1.10
C VAL A 119 -10.24 -2.14 2.33
N ILE A 120 -9.08 -2.76 2.52
CA ILE A 120 -8.84 -3.65 3.66
C ILE A 120 -8.36 -2.93 4.91
N GLU A 121 -7.81 -1.73 4.78
CA GLU A 121 -7.23 -0.97 5.90
C GLU A 121 -8.19 -0.78 7.09
N PRO A 122 -9.49 -0.44 6.91
CA PRO A 122 -10.44 -0.31 8.03
C PRO A 122 -10.66 -1.61 8.80
N ILE A 123 -10.55 -2.77 8.14
CA ILE A 123 -10.74 -4.08 8.77
C ILE A 123 -9.65 -4.31 9.82
N PHE A 124 -8.41 -3.96 9.49
CA PHE A 124 -7.28 -4.11 10.40
C PHE A 124 -7.19 -2.99 11.43
N LEU A 125 -7.65 -1.77 11.10
CA LEU A 125 -7.69 -0.67 12.06
C LEU A 125 -8.79 -0.85 13.13
N ASN A 126 -9.96 -1.37 12.76
CA ASN A 126 -11.08 -1.57 13.70
C ASN A 126 -11.01 -2.88 14.50
N ALA A 127 -10.08 -3.78 14.15
CA ALA A 127 -9.82 -5.00 14.93
C ALA A 127 -8.97 -4.73 16.20
N HIS A 128 -8.59 -3.47 16.45
CA HIS A 128 -7.67 -3.02 17.49
C HIS A 128 -8.17 -1.76 18.20
#